data_AF-A0A4S3JK13-F1
#
_entry.id   AF-A0A4S3JK13-F1
#
_cell.length_a   1.000
_cell.length_b   1.000
_cell.length_c   1.000
_cell.angle_alpha   90.00
_cell.angle_beta   90.00
_cell.angle_gamma   90.00
#
_symmetry.space_group_name_H-M   'P 1'
#
loop_
_entity.id
_entity.type
_entity.pdbx_description
1 polymer ?
#
loop_
_entity_poly.entity_id
_entity_poly.type
_entity_poly.pdbx_seq_one_letter_code
_entity_poly.pdbx_strand_id
1 'polypeptide(L)'
;MALNTIALGVVLTPAVLSTFISHYLHRKSLHNKPTIHVSYDEAIHIFRKFLFYASKHTVEDIQAFSAQWVPSPHWVRTETVHISNRYLTSAAEVLIDELGPRGIDRVGGKEWWQWRGPAEDLQGEWIEMRNDHNERKRANGDNRGRRRIMLYIHGGAYYFGSVNTHRYQMQRHARKLQGRVFAR
;
A
#
# COMPACT_ATOMS: atom_id res chain seq x y z
N MET A 1 6.20 -22.09 6.75
CA MET A 1 5.44 -21.69 7.95
C MET A 1 4.88 -20.32 7.64
N ALA A 2 3.56 -20.13 7.74
CA ALA A 2 2.92 -18.88 7.37
C ALA A 2 3.56 -17.68 8.09
N LEU A 3 3.79 -16.60 7.34
CA LEU A 3 4.34 -15.36 7.89
C LEU A 3 3.32 -14.75 8.87
N ASN A 4 3.72 -14.57 10.13
CA ASN A 4 2.85 -13.96 11.14
C ASN A 4 3.55 -12.81 11.88
N THR A 5 2.75 -11.88 12.41
CA THR A 5 3.22 -10.64 13.04
C THR A 5 4.07 -10.89 14.28
N ILE A 6 3.79 -11.95 15.04
CA ILE A 6 4.53 -12.31 16.25
C ILE A 6 5.95 -12.76 15.91
N ALA A 7 6.09 -13.70 14.99
CA ALA A 7 7.38 -14.20 14.51
C ALA A 7 8.20 -13.06 13.88
N LEU A 8 7.55 -12.19 13.12
CA LEU A 8 8.21 -11.01 12.57
C LEU A 8 8.71 -10.06 13.67
N GLY A 9 7.89 -9.81 14.69
CA GLY A 9 8.28 -9.01 15.85
C GLY A 9 9.55 -9.53 16.51
N VAL A 10 9.62 -10.85 16.78
CA VAL A 10 10.80 -11.50 17.35
C VAL A 10 12.05 -11.33 16.47
N VAL A 11 11.91 -11.46 15.15
CA VAL A 11 13.03 -11.30 14.20
C VAL A 11 13.54 -9.86 14.14
N LEU A 12 12.65 -8.88 14.32
CA LEU A 12 12.98 -7.45 14.23
C LEU A 12 13.51 -6.85 15.53
N THR A 13 13.11 -7.36 16.70
CA THR A 13 13.52 -6.84 18.02
C THR A 13 15.05 -6.64 18.18
N PRO A 14 15.93 -7.56 17.72
CA PRO A 14 17.36 -7.34 17.83
C PRO A 14 17.88 -6.17 16.98
N ALA A 15 17.25 -5.83 15.85
CA ALA A 15 17.63 -4.64 15.07
C ALA A 15 17.24 -3.36 15.79
N VAL A 16 16.02 -3.30 16.32
CA VAL A 16 15.50 -2.20 17.13
C VAL A 16 16.48 -1.90 18.27
N LEU A 17 16.71 -2.89 19.14
CA LEU A 17 17.52 -2.73 20.34
C LEU A 17 18.97 -2.34 20.02
N SER A 18 19.58 -3.00 19.02
CA SER A 18 20.94 -2.70 18.58
C SER A 18 21.09 -1.28 18.04
N THR A 19 20.15 -0.82 17.22
CA THR A 19 20.18 0.53 16.64
C THR A 19 20.05 1.59 17.74
N PHE A 20 19.12 1.40 18.68
CA PHE A 20 18.94 2.31 19.82
C PHE A 20 20.20 2.41 20.70
N ILE A 21 20.79 1.27 21.08
CA ILE A 21 22.01 1.25 21.92
C ILE A 21 23.18 1.90 21.17
N SER A 22 23.36 1.58 19.89
CA SER A 22 24.43 2.15 19.06
C SER A 22 24.29 3.68 18.96
N HIS A 23 23.08 4.19 18.74
CA HIS A 23 22.80 5.62 18.73
C HIS A 23 23.10 6.30 20.05
N TYR A 24 22.74 5.69 21.16
CA TYR A 24 23.02 6.23 22.49
C TYR A 24 24.54 6.37 22.73
N LEU A 25 25.32 5.36 22.36
CA LEU A 25 26.77 5.31 22.62
C LEU A 25 27.60 6.13 21.60
N HIS A 26 27.20 6.17 20.33
CA HIS A 26 28.01 6.70 19.24
C HIS A 26 27.45 7.96 18.56
N ARG A 27 26.45 8.62 19.15
CA ARG A 27 25.76 9.77 18.54
C ARG A 27 26.68 10.83 17.92
N LYS A 28 27.79 11.15 18.60
CA LYS A 28 28.75 12.17 18.15
C LYS A 28 29.44 11.82 16.83
N SER A 29 29.67 10.54 16.52
CA SER A 29 30.31 10.12 15.27
C SER A 29 29.37 10.13 14.07
N LEU A 30 28.07 10.28 14.30
CA LEU A 30 27.02 10.28 13.27
C LEU A 30 26.65 11.69 12.78
N HIS A 31 27.26 12.76 13.32
CA HIS A 31 26.78 14.13 13.18
C HIS A 31 26.64 14.64 11.72
N ASN A 32 27.43 14.07 10.81
CA ASN A 32 27.44 14.43 9.38
C ASN A 32 26.78 13.35 8.50
N LYS A 33 26.00 12.42 9.08
CA LYS A 33 25.34 11.32 8.36
C LYS A 33 23.82 11.39 8.56
N PRO A 34 23.01 11.01 7.55
CA PRO A 34 21.55 10.89 7.72
C PRO A 34 21.15 9.94 8.85
N THR A 35 22.02 8.96 9.15
CA THR A 35 21.86 8.00 10.24
C THR A 35 22.00 8.63 11.63
N ILE A 36 22.18 9.95 11.78
CA ILE A 36 22.04 10.63 13.08
C ILE A 36 20.61 10.56 13.62
N HIS A 37 19.62 10.44 12.73
CA HIS A 37 18.22 10.29 13.11
C HIS A 37 17.91 8.82 13.38
N VAL A 38 17.71 8.47 14.65
CA VAL A 38 17.43 7.10 15.08
C VAL A 38 16.28 6.47 14.30
N SER A 39 15.18 7.21 14.07
CA SER A 39 14.02 6.72 13.34
C SER A 39 14.33 6.41 11.86
N TYR A 40 15.24 7.16 11.24
CA TYR A 40 15.67 6.89 9.87
C TYR A 40 16.57 5.65 9.81
N ASP A 41 17.57 5.58 10.68
CA ASP A 41 18.53 4.48 10.71
C ASP A 41 17.86 3.14 11.07
N GLU A 42 17.00 3.17 12.08
CA GLU A 42 16.23 2.02 12.54
C GLU A 42 15.26 1.53 11.45
N ALA A 43 14.56 2.44 10.76
CA ALA A 43 13.67 2.07 9.67
C ALA A 43 14.40 1.31 8.55
N ILE A 44 15.61 1.75 8.19
CA ILE A 44 16.43 1.06 7.17
C ILE A 44 16.87 -0.32 7.68
N HIS A 45 17.32 -0.44 8.93
CA HIS A 45 17.73 -1.73 9.49
C HIS A 45 16.57 -2.72 9.62
N ILE A 46 15.41 -2.27 10.10
CA ILE A 46 14.18 -3.06 10.16
C ILE A 46 13.79 -3.52 8.75
N PHE A 47 13.76 -2.61 7.78
CA PHE A 47 13.35 -2.93 6.41
C PHE A 47 14.30 -3.95 5.75
N ARG A 48 15.62 -3.80 5.93
CA ARG A 48 16.61 -4.77 5.42
C ARG A 48 16.42 -6.15 6.04
N LYS A 49 16.21 -6.24 7.36
CA LYS A 49 15.94 -7.53 8.03
C LYS A 49 14.62 -8.14 7.57
N PHE A 50 13.59 -7.32 7.42
CA PHE A 50 12.31 -7.76 6.88
C PHE A 50 12.47 -8.35 5.47
N LEU A 51 13.18 -7.67 4.56
CA LEU A 51 13.41 -8.19 3.20
C LEU A 51 14.17 -9.52 3.20
N PHE A 52 15.20 -9.64 4.04
CA PHE A 52 15.93 -10.91 4.18
C PHE A 52 15.01 -12.02 4.70
N TYR A 53 14.20 -11.73 5.72
CA TYR A 53 13.23 -12.69 6.24
C TYR A 53 12.19 -13.08 5.19
N ALA A 54 11.59 -12.09 4.52
CA ALA A 54 10.60 -12.27 3.47
C ALA A 54 11.12 -13.12 2.29
N SER A 55 12.41 -13.03 1.97
CA SER A 55 13.04 -13.86 0.92
C SER A 55 13.02 -15.37 1.19
N LYS A 56 12.64 -15.78 2.41
CA LYS A 56 12.55 -17.19 2.83
C LYS A 56 11.11 -17.72 2.84
N HIS A 57 10.15 -16.94 2.34
CA HIS A 57 8.72 -17.30 2.28
C HIS A 57 8.19 -17.24 0.85
N THR A 58 7.05 -17.88 0.61
CA THR A 58 6.45 -17.89 -0.73
C THR A 58 5.80 -16.54 -1.05
N VAL A 59 5.49 -16.32 -2.32
CA VAL A 59 4.77 -15.11 -2.75
C VAL A 59 3.42 -15.00 -2.05
N GLU A 60 2.70 -16.12 -1.93
CA GLU A 60 1.38 -16.20 -1.29
C GLU A 60 1.46 -15.83 0.20
N ASP A 61 2.49 -16.30 0.91
CA ASP A 61 2.72 -15.94 2.32
C ASP A 61 2.93 -14.42 2.49
N ILE A 62 3.72 -13.79 1.60
CA ILE A 62 3.98 -12.35 1.62
C ILE A 62 2.75 -11.53 1.24
N GLN A 63 1.98 -11.99 0.25
CA GLN A 63 0.73 -11.36 -0.17
C GLN A 63 -0.31 -11.45 0.96
N ALA A 64 -0.50 -12.62 1.55
CA ALA A 64 -1.41 -12.81 2.69
C ALA A 64 -1.02 -11.94 3.88
N PHE A 65 0.27 -11.87 4.20
CA PHE A 65 0.76 -11.03 5.29
C PHE A 65 0.55 -9.53 5.01
N SER A 66 0.92 -9.06 3.83
CA SER A 66 0.78 -7.64 3.48
C SER A 66 -0.69 -7.24 3.27
N ALA A 67 -1.59 -8.18 2.96
CA ALA A 67 -3.03 -7.94 2.88
C ALA A 67 -3.74 -7.90 4.24
N GLN A 68 -3.05 -8.15 5.36
CA GLN A 68 -3.66 -8.10 6.69
C GLN A 68 -4.34 -6.76 6.95
N TRP A 69 -5.53 -6.82 7.56
CA TRP A 69 -6.31 -5.63 7.87
C TRP A 69 -5.59 -4.76 8.91
N VAL A 70 -5.63 -3.44 8.70
CA VAL A 70 -5.06 -2.45 9.60
C VAL A 70 -6.13 -1.41 9.94
N PRO A 71 -6.39 -1.15 11.24
CA PRO A 71 -7.41 -0.19 11.65
C PRO A 71 -7.13 1.21 11.10
N SER A 72 -8.19 1.89 10.67
CA SER A 72 -8.12 3.32 10.33
C SER A 72 -8.43 4.16 11.58
N PRO A 73 -7.72 5.27 11.82
CA PRO A 73 -8.03 6.16 12.93
C PRO A 73 -9.45 6.73 12.79
N HIS A 74 -10.09 7.02 13.93
CA HIS A 74 -11.49 7.46 13.94
C HIS A 74 -11.74 8.77 13.18
N TRP A 75 -10.73 9.63 12.96
CA TRP A 75 -10.83 10.87 12.19
C TRP A 75 -10.70 10.68 10.67
N VAL A 76 -10.40 9.46 10.23
CA VAL A 76 -10.35 9.07 8.82
C VAL A 76 -11.64 8.33 8.47
N ARG A 77 -12.18 8.60 7.28
CA ARG A 77 -13.25 7.82 6.66
C ARG A 77 -12.63 6.93 5.58
N THR A 78 -12.85 5.63 5.71
CA THR A 78 -12.55 4.63 4.70
C THR A 78 -13.85 4.01 4.21
N GLU A 79 -13.99 3.85 2.89
CA GLU A 79 -15.18 3.28 2.28
C GLU A 79 -14.75 2.34 1.14
N THR A 80 -14.98 1.05 1.33
CA THR A 80 -14.75 0.03 0.30
C THR A 80 -15.82 0.12 -0.76
N VAL A 81 -15.43 0.09 -2.03
CA VAL A 81 -16.34 0.08 -3.17
C VAL A 81 -16.01 -1.04 -4.13
N HIS A 82 -17.05 -1.63 -4.70
CA HIS A 82 -16.93 -2.64 -5.74
C HIS A 82 -16.61 -1.99 -7.09
N ILE A 83 -15.62 -2.54 -7.79
CA ILE A 83 -15.23 -2.15 -9.15
C ILE A 83 -15.89 -3.12 -10.12
N SER A 84 -16.89 -2.62 -10.84
CA SER A 84 -17.67 -3.41 -11.80
C SER A 84 -16.80 -4.07 -12.87
N ASN A 85 -17.12 -5.33 -13.18
CA ASN A 85 -16.48 -6.10 -14.25
C ASN A 85 -16.50 -5.40 -15.61
N ARG A 86 -17.45 -4.50 -15.88
CA ARG A 86 -17.46 -3.72 -17.14
C ARG A 86 -16.16 -2.95 -17.38
N TYR A 87 -15.55 -2.41 -16.31
CA TYR A 87 -14.30 -1.69 -16.42
C TYR A 87 -13.11 -2.63 -16.61
N LEU A 88 -13.22 -3.86 -16.10
CA LEU A 88 -12.20 -4.90 -16.28
C LEU A 88 -12.19 -5.43 -17.71
N THR A 89 -13.37 -5.71 -18.24
CA THR A 89 -13.57 -6.11 -19.64
C THR A 89 -13.04 -5.03 -20.57
N SER A 90 -13.46 -3.77 -20.37
CA SER A 90 -12.98 -2.66 -21.20
C SER A 90 -11.46 -2.45 -21.10
N ALA A 91 -10.87 -2.58 -19.91
CA ALA A 91 -9.42 -2.49 -19.77
C ALA A 91 -8.69 -3.66 -20.46
N ALA A 92 -9.26 -4.87 -20.40
CA ALA A 92 -8.70 -6.02 -21.07
C ALA A 92 -8.74 -5.89 -22.60
N GLU A 93 -9.84 -5.38 -23.16
CA GLU A 93 -9.97 -5.06 -24.59
C GLU A 93 -8.87 -4.09 -25.04
N VAL A 94 -8.70 -2.98 -24.32
CA VAL A 94 -7.63 -2.00 -24.62
C VAL A 94 -6.24 -2.65 -24.57
N LEU A 95 -5.96 -3.48 -23.56
CA LEU A 95 -4.66 -4.17 -23.48
C LEU A 95 -4.45 -5.17 -24.62
N ILE A 96 -5.50 -5.88 -25.03
CA ILE A 96 -5.45 -6.84 -26.14
C ILE A 96 -5.13 -6.12 -27.44
N ASP A 97 -5.78 -4.98 -27.67
CA ASP A 97 -5.59 -4.18 -28.88
C ASP A 97 -4.17 -3.58 -28.93
N GLU A 98 -3.69 -3.02 -27.82
CA GLU A 98 -2.35 -2.43 -27.72
C GLU A 98 -1.22 -3.46 -27.81
N LEU A 99 -1.40 -4.66 -27.24
CA LEU A 99 -0.41 -5.75 -27.37
C LEU A 99 -0.38 -6.30 -28.80
N GLY A 100 -1.50 -6.25 -29.51
CA GLY A 100 -1.69 -6.83 -30.83
C GLY A 100 -1.46 -8.35 -30.86
N PRO A 101 -1.50 -8.96 -32.06
CA PRO A 101 -1.43 -10.42 -32.19
C PRO A 101 -0.13 -11.01 -31.63
N ARG A 102 1.01 -10.35 -31.88
CA ARG A 102 2.33 -10.79 -31.39
C ARG A 102 2.49 -10.63 -29.89
N GLY A 103 1.99 -9.54 -29.30
CA GLY A 103 2.07 -9.34 -27.86
C GLY A 103 1.21 -10.34 -27.11
N ILE A 104 -0.01 -10.58 -27.61
CA ILE A 104 -0.92 -11.58 -27.06
C ILE A 104 -0.33 -12.99 -27.09
N ASP A 105 0.29 -13.38 -28.20
CA ASP A 105 0.96 -14.69 -28.28
C ASP A 105 2.10 -14.80 -27.25
N ARG A 106 2.91 -13.74 -27.12
CA ARG A 106 4.03 -13.71 -26.15
C ARG A 106 3.59 -13.77 -24.68
N VAL A 107 2.44 -13.20 -24.35
CA VAL A 107 1.91 -13.27 -22.98
C VAL A 107 1.15 -14.57 -22.73
N GLY A 108 0.96 -15.44 -23.73
CA GLY A 108 0.27 -16.73 -23.56
C GLY A 108 -1.23 -16.67 -23.78
N GLY A 109 -1.72 -15.75 -24.61
CA GLY A 109 -3.13 -15.63 -24.99
C GLY A 109 -3.87 -14.50 -24.28
N LYS A 110 -5.19 -14.47 -24.49
CA LYS A 110 -6.05 -13.35 -24.04
C LYS A 110 -6.64 -13.56 -22.64
N GLU A 111 -6.76 -14.78 -22.16
CA GLU A 111 -7.69 -15.09 -21.05
C GLU A 111 -7.01 -15.24 -19.68
N TRP A 112 -5.86 -15.91 -19.59
CA TRP A 112 -5.34 -16.35 -18.30
C TRP A 112 -4.97 -15.20 -17.34
N TRP A 113 -4.43 -14.10 -17.86
CA TRP A 113 -4.05 -12.94 -17.04
C TRP A 113 -5.27 -12.09 -16.63
N GLN A 114 -6.44 -12.35 -17.20
CA GLN A 114 -7.72 -11.78 -16.76
C GLN A 114 -8.34 -12.60 -15.62
N TRP A 115 -7.95 -13.87 -15.48
CA TRP A 115 -8.47 -14.76 -14.45
C TRP A 115 -8.08 -14.28 -13.05
N ARG A 116 -9.06 -14.24 -12.14
CA ARG A 116 -8.89 -13.73 -10.77
C ARG A 116 -9.02 -14.83 -9.70
N GLY A 117 -9.16 -16.09 -10.09
CA GLY A 117 -9.39 -17.18 -9.14
C GLY A 117 -10.79 -17.16 -8.52
N PRO A 118 -11.00 -17.93 -7.44
CA PRO A 118 -12.22 -17.88 -6.63
C PRO A 118 -12.31 -16.59 -5.78
N ALA A 119 -11.56 -15.55 -6.15
CA ALA A 119 -11.47 -14.32 -5.40
C ALA A 119 -12.79 -13.55 -5.46
N GLU A 120 -13.02 -12.76 -4.41
CA GLU A 120 -14.07 -11.75 -4.40
C GLU A 120 -13.89 -10.78 -5.57
N ASP A 121 -14.98 -10.12 -5.94
CA ASP A 121 -14.95 -9.08 -6.94
C ASP A 121 -13.87 -8.02 -6.64
N LEU A 122 -13.37 -7.36 -7.69
CA LEU A 122 -12.34 -6.34 -7.51
C LEU A 122 -12.88 -5.19 -6.65
N GLN A 123 -12.20 -4.89 -5.54
CA GLN A 123 -12.56 -3.79 -4.65
C GLN A 123 -11.54 -2.65 -4.73
N GLY A 124 -12.00 -1.42 -4.49
CA GLY A 124 -11.16 -0.27 -4.21
C GLY A 124 -11.56 0.39 -2.88
N GLU A 125 -10.72 1.28 -2.36
CA GLU A 125 -10.97 1.99 -1.10
C GLU A 125 -10.95 3.51 -1.33
N TRP A 126 -12.03 4.19 -0.94
CA TRP A 126 -12.02 5.64 -0.77
C TRP A 126 -11.50 6.01 0.61
N ILE A 127 -10.54 6.92 0.66
CA ILE A 127 -9.93 7.44 1.89
C ILE A 127 -10.07 8.95 1.91
N GLU A 128 -10.66 9.50 2.96
CA GLU A 128 -10.82 10.94 3.15
C GLU A 128 -10.82 11.32 4.64
N MET A 129 -10.53 12.57 4.96
CA MET A 129 -10.69 13.06 6.34
C MET A 129 -12.18 13.22 6.65
N ARG A 130 -12.62 12.83 7.85
CA ARG A 130 -14.04 12.89 8.22
C ARG A 130 -14.62 14.30 8.19
N ASN A 131 -13.83 15.30 8.61
CA ASN A 131 -14.25 16.69 8.58
C ASN A 131 -14.50 17.16 7.14
N ASP A 132 -13.57 16.85 6.23
CA ASP A 132 -13.70 17.18 4.81
C ASP A 132 -14.93 16.52 4.17
N HIS A 133 -15.21 15.25 4.52
CA HIS A 133 -16.42 14.54 4.10
C HIS A 133 -17.71 15.23 4.58
N ASN A 134 -17.76 15.58 5.87
CA ASN A 134 -18.93 16.22 6.47
C ASN A 134 -19.19 17.59 5.84
N GLU A 135 -18.15 18.38 5.63
CA GLU A 135 -18.25 19.68 4.95
C GLU A 135 -18.71 19.53 3.50
N ARG A 136 -18.17 18.55 2.77
CA ARG A 136 -18.59 18.25 1.39
C ARG A 136 -20.05 17.82 1.29
N LYS A 137 -20.53 17.01 2.24
CA LYS A 137 -21.95 16.63 2.33
C LYS A 137 -22.85 17.83 2.63
N ARG A 138 -22.44 18.71 3.56
CA ARG A 138 -23.21 19.92 3.91
C ARG A 138 -23.31 20.92 2.76
N ALA A 139 -22.28 21.02 1.94
CA ALA A 139 -22.23 21.95 0.80
C ALA A 139 -23.08 21.49 -0.42
N ASN A 140 -23.90 20.43 -0.32
CA ASN A 140 -24.72 19.89 -1.41
C ASN A 140 -23.98 19.72 -2.76
N GLY A 141 -22.67 19.42 -2.71
CA GLY A 141 -21.85 19.24 -3.92
C GLY A 141 -21.43 20.53 -4.65
N ASP A 142 -21.86 21.71 -4.20
CA ASP A 142 -21.42 23.01 -4.71
C ASP A 142 -20.08 23.43 -4.07
N ASN A 143 -19.09 22.56 -4.22
CA ASN A 143 -17.77 22.73 -3.65
C ASN A 143 -16.72 22.50 -4.74
N ARG A 144 -16.78 23.35 -5.80
CA ARG A 144 -15.88 23.28 -6.96
C ARG A 144 -14.39 23.28 -6.54
N GLY A 145 -14.04 23.87 -5.39
CA GLY A 145 -12.70 23.88 -4.81
C GLY A 145 -12.25 22.61 -4.07
N ARG A 146 -13.15 21.64 -3.81
CA ARG A 146 -12.88 20.44 -2.97
C ARG A 146 -13.11 19.11 -3.70
N ARG A 147 -12.94 19.11 -5.03
CA ARG A 147 -13.06 17.92 -5.90
C ARG A 147 -11.74 17.19 -6.15
N ARG A 148 -10.70 17.49 -5.35
CA ARG A 148 -9.39 16.86 -5.54
C ARG A 148 -9.48 15.38 -5.24
N ILE A 149 -9.23 14.58 -6.25
CA ILE A 149 -9.19 13.12 -6.18
C ILE A 149 -7.80 12.68 -6.61
N MET A 150 -7.19 11.81 -5.80
CA MET A 150 -5.94 11.13 -6.15
C MET A 150 -6.24 9.66 -6.39
N LEU A 151 -5.94 9.17 -7.59
CA LEU A 151 -5.83 7.73 -7.84
C LEU A 151 -4.50 7.25 -7.27
N TYR A 152 -4.53 6.24 -6.41
CA TYR A 152 -3.35 5.65 -5.80
C TYR A 152 -3.31 4.15 -6.08
N ILE A 153 -2.23 3.71 -6.73
CA ILE A 153 -1.93 2.30 -6.92
C ILE A 153 -0.72 1.98 -6.05
N HIS A 154 -0.84 1.01 -5.16
CA HIS A 154 0.29 0.69 -4.29
C HIS A 154 1.48 0.11 -5.07
N GLY A 155 2.69 0.36 -4.57
CA GLY A 155 3.91 -0.21 -5.12
C GLY A 155 4.16 -1.63 -4.58
N GLY A 156 5.43 -2.07 -4.62
CA GLY A 156 5.85 -3.35 -4.07
C GLY A 156 6.01 -4.46 -5.10
N ALA A 157 6.44 -4.08 -6.31
CA ALA A 157 6.95 -4.99 -7.33
C ALA A 157 5.99 -6.15 -7.67
N TYR A 158 4.68 -5.87 -7.69
CA TYR A 158 3.59 -6.80 -8.06
C TYR A 158 3.25 -7.91 -7.06
N TYR A 159 4.09 -8.19 -6.07
CA TYR A 159 3.88 -9.31 -5.14
C TYR A 159 3.89 -8.90 -3.65
N PHE A 160 4.29 -7.68 -3.33
CA PHE A 160 4.43 -7.19 -1.97
C PHE A 160 3.61 -5.91 -1.75
N GLY A 161 3.09 -5.75 -0.54
CA GLY A 161 2.35 -4.56 -0.16
C GLY A 161 0.85 -4.66 -0.47
N SER A 162 0.13 -3.64 -0.01
CA SER A 162 -1.32 -3.51 -0.14
C SER A 162 -1.76 -2.08 0.19
N VAL A 163 -3.03 -1.79 -0.08
CA VAL A 163 -3.72 -0.58 0.43
C VAL A 163 -3.53 -0.45 1.95
N ASN A 164 -3.58 -1.56 2.70
CA ASN A 164 -3.40 -1.55 4.15
C ASN A 164 -2.00 -1.06 4.55
N THR A 165 -0.95 -1.60 3.92
CA THR A 165 0.44 -1.22 4.22
C THR A 165 0.76 0.23 3.86
N HIS A 166 0.10 0.80 2.84
CA HIS A 166 0.31 2.17 2.40
C HIS A 166 -0.68 3.17 3.02
N ARG A 167 -1.61 2.71 3.86
CA ARG A 167 -2.74 3.51 4.37
C ARG A 167 -2.31 4.79 5.08
N TYR A 168 -1.26 4.73 5.89
CA TYR A 168 -0.73 5.92 6.57
C TYR A 168 -0.31 7.01 5.58
N GLN A 169 0.35 6.64 4.48
CA GLN A 169 0.76 7.58 3.45
C GLN A 169 -0.46 8.20 2.75
N MET A 170 -1.43 7.37 2.37
CA MET A 170 -2.65 7.82 1.70
C MET A 170 -3.48 8.76 2.58
N GLN A 171 -3.56 8.50 3.88
CA GLN A 171 -4.20 9.42 4.84
C GLN A 171 -3.50 10.79 4.85
N ARG A 172 -2.16 10.83 4.85
CA ARG A 172 -1.43 12.10 4.79
C ARG A 172 -1.69 12.85 3.49
N HIS A 173 -1.77 12.13 2.37
CA HIS A 173 -2.13 12.71 1.08
C HIS A 173 -3.55 13.28 1.07
N ALA A 174 -4.55 12.51 1.52
CA ALA A 174 -5.94 12.99 1.68
C ALA A 174 -6.00 14.30 2.48
N ARG A 175 -5.32 14.35 3.64
CA ARG A 175 -5.28 15.53 4.51
C ARG A 175 -4.65 16.74 3.84
N LYS A 176 -3.49 16.57 3.20
CA LYS A 176 -2.77 17.67 2.56
C LYS A 176 -3.50 18.19 1.33
N LEU A 177 -4.16 17.31 0.59
CA LEU A 177 -4.96 17.67 -0.56
C LEU A 177 -6.30 18.29 -0.15
N GLN A 178 -6.76 18.11 1.09
CA GLN A 178 -8.15 18.36 1.50
C GLN A 178 -9.11 17.68 0.50
N GLY A 179 -8.81 16.42 0.20
CA GLY A 179 -9.38 15.67 -0.91
C GLY A 179 -9.56 14.20 -0.59
N ARG A 180 -9.94 13.43 -1.62
CA ARG A 180 -10.21 12.00 -1.52
C ARG A 180 -9.12 11.21 -2.24
N VAL A 181 -8.72 10.09 -1.67
CA VAL A 181 -7.82 9.13 -2.33
C VAL A 181 -8.65 7.91 -2.69
N PHE A 182 -8.60 7.52 -3.96
CA PHE A 182 -9.12 6.23 -4.41
C PHE A 182 -7.95 5.27 -4.56
N ALA A 183 -7.93 4.22 -3.76
CA ALA A 183 -6.80 3.31 -3.64
C ALA A 183 -7.15 1.91 -4.18
N ARG A 184 -6.17 1.30 -4.87
CA ARG A 184 -6.18 -0.11 -5.23
C ARG A 184 -4.84 -0.78 -4.95
#